data_AF-A0A8C3UEL1-F1
#
_entry.id   AF-A0A8C3UEL1-F1
#
_cell.length_a   1.000
_cell.length_b   1.000
_cell.length_c   1.000
_cell.angle_alpha   90.00
_cell.angle_beta   90.00
_cell.angle_gamma   90.00
#
_symmetry.space_group_name_H-M   'P 1'
#
loop_
_entity.id
_entity.type
_entity.pdbx_description
1 polymer ?
#
loop_
_entity_poly.entity_id
_entity_poly.type
_entity_poly.pdbx_seq_one_letter_code
_entity_poly.pdbx_strand_id
1 'polypeptide(L)'
;ICSGLGEEILVCGEDLELNPFDGLPYSSRYYRLMKEREELPIWKEKSTFMESLLHNQIVIVSGDAKTGKSSQVPQWCAEHCLAMQPRGAVVCTQVLRQAAVALALRVADQMDVSLGHEVGYCVPLESCCTPDTILRLMLQREMMSTPLLNSYGVIVLDDVHERTVATDALLGLLKDVLAARAELRLVILTAPQMCSTLQGFCGSVPVIQARGRHRAEAVFSCSTHRDSFLAALRLLLEIHHTKERGDIVIFLACEQVSPALILV
;
A
#
# COMPACT_ATOMS: atom_id res chain seq x y z
N ILE A 1 -29.26 -15.18 53.75
CA ILE A 1 -28.98 -14.35 52.56
C ILE A 1 -27.47 -14.09 52.55
N CYS A 2 -26.72 -14.97 51.89
CA CYS A 2 -25.31 -14.83 51.53
C CYS A 2 -25.02 -16.00 50.58
N SER A 3 -25.45 -15.87 49.33
CA SER A 3 -25.07 -16.76 48.24
C SER A 3 -23.76 -16.26 47.66
N GLY A 4 -22.74 -17.10 47.71
CA GLY A 4 -21.40 -16.82 47.20
C GLY A 4 -21.43 -16.49 45.72
N LEU A 5 -20.72 -15.41 45.37
CA LEU A 5 -20.30 -15.15 44.00
C LEU A 5 -19.14 -16.11 43.73
N GLY A 6 -19.42 -17.16 42.97
CA GLY A 6 -18.38 -17.98 42.38
C GLY A 6 -17.58 -17.12 41.42
N GLU A 7 -16.28 -17.01 41.65
CA GLU A 7 -15.32 -16.63 40.63
C GLU A 7 -15.37 -17.71 39.55
N GLU A 8 -16.06 -17.42 38.45
CA GLU A 8 -15.86 -18.15 37.20
C GLU A 8 -14.44 -17.83 36.73
N ILE A 9 -13.51 -18.71 37.11
CA ILE A 9 -12.20 -18.83 36.48
C ILE A 9 -12.49 -19.21 35.03
N LEU A 10 -12.44 -18.23 34.13
CA LEU A 10 -12.35 -18.44 32.69
C LEU A 10 -11.05 -19.20 32.41
N VAL A 11 -11.18 -20.52 32.36
CA VAL A 11 -10.17 -21.41 31.80
C VAL A 11 -10.15 -21.17 30.29
N CYS A 12 -9.39 -20.17 29.83
CA CYS A 12 -9.14 -19.96 28.40
C CYS A 12 -8.06 -20.93 27.92
N GLY A 13 -8.49 -22.16 27.63
CA GLY A 13 -7.71 -23.16 26.91
C GLY A 13 -7.91 -23.06 25.39
N GLU A 14 -7.56 -21.91 24.81
CA GLU A 14 -7.36 -21.79 23.36
C GLU A 14 -5.93 -21.34 23.14
N ASP A 15 -5.10 -22.19 22.51
CA ASP A 15 -3.76 -21.80 22.08
C ASP A 15 -3.90 -20.61 21.14
N LEU A 16 -3.52 -19.42 21.61
CA LEU A 16 -3.62 -18.20 20.82
C LEU A 16 -2.70 -18.31 19.60
N GLU A 17 -3.23 -17.98 18.42
CA GLU A 17 -2.44 -17.94 17.20
C GLU A 17 -1.33 -16.90 17.32
N LEU A 18 -0.09 -17.33 17.03
CA LEU A 18 1.09 -16.49 17.11
C LEU A 18 1.35 -15.79 15.78
N ASN A 19 1.71 -14.52 15.85
CA ASN A 19 2.16 -13.73 14.73
C ASN A 19 3.52 -14.27 14.23
N PRO A 20 3.64 -14.66 12.96
CA PRO A 20 4.87 -15.27 12.45
C PRO A 20 6.03 -14.27 12.31
N PHE A 21 5.76 -12.97 12.41
CA PHE A 21 6.76 -11.92 12.28
C PHE A 21 7.50 -11.62 13.59
N ASP A 22 6.81 -11.57 14.73
CA ASP A 22 7.40 -11.26 16.05
C ASP A 22 7.26 -12.40 17.09
N GLY A 23 6.47 -13.44 16.79
CA GLY A 23 6.21 -14.58 17.67
C GLY A 23 5.23 -14.32 18.82
N LEU A 24 4.57 -13.16 18.85
CA LEU A 24 3.63 -12.79 19.90
C LEU A 24 2.19 -13.20 19.52
N PRO A 25 1.29 -13.45 20.51
CA PRO A 25 -0.12 -13.68 20.22
C PRO A 25 -0.78 -12.47 19.56
N TYR A 26 -1.61 -12.71 18.54
CA TYR A 26 -2.36 -11.61 17.91
C TYR A 26 -3.31 -10.90 18.87
N SER A 27 -3.39 -9.58 18.74
CA SER A 27 -4.26 -8.71 19.50
C SER A 27 -5.72 -8.79 19.01
N SER A 28 -6.67 -8.39 19.86
CA SER A 28 -8.08 -8.25 19.44
C SER A 28 -8.27 -7.20 18.34
N ARG A 29 -7.35 -6.23 18.24
CA ARG A 29 -7.35 -5.20 17.19
C ARG A 29 -6.97 -5.80 15.84
N TYR A 30 -6.01 -6.71 15.80
CA TYR A 30 -5.62 -7.44 14.59
C TYR A 30 -6.84 -8.12 13.93
N TYR A 31 -7.59 -8.91 14.68
CA TYR A 31 -8.75 -9.64 14.14
C TYR A 31 -9.85 -8.71 13.61
N ARG A 32 -10.01 -7.52 14.19
CA ARG A 32 -10.95 -6.51 13.65
C ARG A 32 -10.46 -5.96 12.31
N LEU A 33 -9.19 -5.56 12.24
CA LEU A 33 -8.59 -5.05 11.01
C LEU A 33 -8.51 -6.13 9.92
N MET A 34 -8.31 -7.38 10.29
CA MET A 34 -8.31 -8.52 9.38
C MET A 34 -9.63 -8.64 8.62
N LYS A 35 -10.78 -8.53 9.32
CA LYS A 35 -12.10 -8.53 8.68
C LYS A 35 -12.28 -7.38 7.69
N GLU A 36 -11.83 -6.17 8.05
CA GLU A 36 -11.87 -5.02 7.13
C GLU A 36 -11.00 -5.23 5.89
N ARG A 37 -9.85 -5.89 6.03
CA ARG A 37 -8.94 -6.21 4.93
C ARG A 37 -9.54 -7.25 3.97
N GLU A 38 -10.24 -8.25 4.50
CA GLU A 38 -10.92 -9.30 3.72
C GLU A 38 -12.02 -8.73 2.80
N GLU A 39 -12.61 -7.60 3.17
CA GLU A 39 -13.63 -6.93 2.36
C GLU A 39 -13.05 -6.21 1.14
N LEU A 40 -11.74 -5.90 1.14
CA LEU A 40 -11.07 -5.16 0.07
C LEU A 40 -11.12 -5.95 -1.25
N PRO A 41 -11.36 -5.27 -2.39
CA PRO A 41 -11.43 -5.95 -3.69
C PRO A 41 -10.21 -6.80 -4.04
N ILE A 42 -9.00 -6.33 -3.71
CA ILE A 42 -7.76 -7.06 -3.99
C ILE A 42 -7.68 -8.40 -3.24
N TRP A 43 -8.35 -8.55 -2.10
CA TRP A 43 -8.22 -9.73 -1.24
C TRP A 43 -8.62 -11.03 -1.95
N LYS A 44 -9.61 -10.95 -2.84
CA LYS A 44 -10.06 -12.08 -3.67
C LYS A 44 -8.96 -12.63 -4.58
N GLU A 45 -7.99 -11.78 -4.93
CA GLU A 45 -6.89 -12.12 -5.82
C GLU A 45 -5.64 -12.60 -5.05
N LYS A 46 -5.68 -12.71 -3.71
CA LYS A 46 -4.51 -13.08 -2.89
C LYS A 46 -3.87 -14.38 -3.36
N SER A 47 -4.66 -15.45 -3.54
CA SER A 47 -4.15 -16.76 -3.95
C SER A 47 -3.49 -16.71 -5.34
N THR A 48 -4.16 -16.08 -6.31
CA THR A 48 -3.63 -15.90 -7.67
C THR A 48 -2.37 -15.04 -7.68
N PHE A 49 -2.30 -14.02 -6.81
CA PHE A 49 -1.11 -13.20 -6.63
C PHE A 49 0.06 -14.00 -6.08
N MET A 50 -0.13 -14.77 -5.01
CA MET A 50 0.94 -15.58 -4.42
C MET A 50 1.45 -16.62 -5.41
N GLU A 51 0.56 -17.29 -6.14
CA GLU A 51 0.95 -18.24 -7.19
C GLU A 51 1.75 -17.55 -8.32
N SER A 52 1.30 -16.37 -8.76
CA SER A 52 1.99 -15.61 -9.80
C SER A 52 3.37 -15.15 -9.34
N LEU A 53 3.49 -14.69 -8.09
CA LEU A 53 4.75 -14.24 -7.48
C LEU A 53 5.76 -15.39 -7.32
N LEU A 54 5.28 -16.61 -7.08
CA LEU A 54 6.15 -17.79 -6.97
C LEU A 54 6.80 -18.15 -8.32
N HIS A 55 6.03 -18.09 -9.41
CA HIS A 55 6.43 -18.59 -10.73
C HIS A 55 7.00 -17.52 -11.67
N ASN A 56 6.81 -16.24 -11.38
CA ASN A 56 7.19 -15.15 -12.27
C ASN A 56 8.08 -14.14 -11.56
N GLN A 57 9.11 -13.66 -12.25
CA GLN A 57 10.01 -12.64 -11.73
C GLN A 57 9.35 -11.26 -11.65
N ILE A 58 8.43 -10.95 -12.56
CA ILE A 58 7.69 -9.69 -12.61
C ILE A 58 6.19 -9.99 -12.56
N VAL A 59 5.46 -9.30 -11.69
CA VAL A 59 4.00 -9.38 -11.60
C VAL A 59 3.41 -7.97 -11.60
N ILE A 60 2.45 -7.71 -12.50
CA ILE A 60 1.72 -6.44 -12.53
C ILE A 60 0.40 -6.64 -11.78
N VAL A 61 0.13 -5.79 -10.79
CA VAL A 61 -1.15 -5.74 -10.08
C VAL A 61 -1.84 -4.43 -10.41
N SER A 62 -3.01 -4.53 -11.01
CA SER A 62 -3.79 -3.40 -11.50
C SER A 62 -5.11 -3.27 -10.75
N GLY A 63 -5.55 -2.03 -10.57
CA GLY A 63 -6.85 -1.75 -9.97
C GLY A 63 -6.99 -0.28 -9.62
N ASP A 64 -8.21 0.18 -9.42
CA ASP A 64 -8.48 1.59 -9.09
C ASP A 64 -7.99 1.94 -7.68
N ALA A 65 -8.02 3.23 -7.33
CA ALA A 65 -7.80 3.68 -5.96
C ALA A 65 -8.77 2.97 -4.99
N LYS A 66 -8.36 2.82 -3.73
CA LYS A 66 -9.15 2.17 -2.66
C LYS A 66 -9.45 0.68 -2.88
N THR A 67 -8.84 0.02 -3.87
CA THR A 67 -8.94 -1.45 -4.03
C THR A 67 -8.10 -2.24 -3.03
N GLY A 68 -7.18 -1.59 -2.31
CA GLY A 68 -6.35 -2.20 -1.26
C GLY A 68 -4.91 -2.53 -1.66
N LYS A 69 -4.53 -2.36 -2.94
CA LYS A 69 -3.21 -2.76 -3.52
C LYS A 69 -2.02 -2.38 -2.63
N SER A 70 -1.83 -1.09 -2.40
CA SER A 70 -0.70 -0.51 -1.65
C SER A 70 -0.61 -1.02 -0.21
N SER A 71 -1.75 -1.32 0.41
CA SER A 71 -1.77 -1.82 1.79
C SER A 71 -1.56 -3.32 1.89
N GLN A 72 -2.14 -4.13 0.99
CA GLN A 72 -2.19 -5.58 1.12
C GLN A 72 -1.04 -6.28 0.40
N VAL A 73 -0.70 -5.84 -0.82
CA VAL A 73 0.28 -6.53 -1.65
C VAL A 73 1.69 -6.56 -1.01
N PRO A 74 2.20 -5.47 -0.40
CA PRO A 74 3.49 -5.53 0.29
C PRO A 74 3.52 -6.50 1.48
N GLN A 75 2.39 -6.69 2.18
CA GLN A 75 2.28 -7.66 3.28
C GLN A 75 2.38 -9.10 2.75
N TRP A 76 1.71 -9.39 1.64
CA TRP A 76 1.81 -10.71 0.99
C TRP A 76 3.21 -10.97 0.44
N CYS A 77 3.89 -9.94 -0.04
CA CYS A 77 5.31 -10.03 -0.39
C CYS A 77 6.17 -10.34 0.85
N ALA A 78 5.85 -9.77 2.02
CA ALA A 78 6.56 -10.05 3.26
C ALA A 78 6.33 -11.49 3.75
N GLU A 79 5.08 -11.99 3.66
CA GLU A 79 4.74 -13.40 3.89
C GLU A 79 5.56 -14.32 2.97
N HIS A 80 5.65 -13.99 1.67
CA HIS A 80 6.47 -14.72 0.69
C HIS A 80 7.95 -14.74 1.09
N CYS A 81 8.52 -13.58 1.41
CA CYS A 81 9.92 -13.46 1.82
C CYS A 81 10.24 -14.22 3.12
N LEU A 82 9.30 -14.27 4.07
CA LEU A 82 9.47 -14.98 5.33
C LEU A 82 9.59 -16.50 5.12
N ALA A 83 8.90 -17.03 4.10
CA ALA A 83 8.93 -18.44 3.71
C ALA A 83 10.15 -18.82 2.84
N MET A 84 10.87 -17.84 2.27
CA MET A 84 12.01 -18.08 1.39
C MET A 84 13.34 -18.14 2.15
N GLN A 85 14.32 -18.85 1.59
CA GLN A 85 15.71 -18.89 2.08
C GLN A 85 16.71 -18.57 0.95
N PRO A 86 17.68 -17.66 1.15
CA PRO A 86 17.82 -16.76 2.30
C PRO A 86 16.64 -15.77 2.39
N ARG A 87 16.32 -15.34 3.62
CA ARG A 87 15.27 -14.34 3.84
C ARG A 87 15.73 -13.00 3.26
N GLY A 88 14.91 -12.42 2.39
CA GLY A 88 15.10 -11.07 1.85
C GLY A 88 14.08 -10.10 2.42
N ALA A 89 14.42 -8.82 2.50
CA ALA A 89 13.45 -7.78 2.84
C ALA A 89 12.55 -7.45 1.63
N VAL A 90 11.42 -6.81 1.91
CA VAL A 90 10.53 -6.20 0.93
C VAL A 90 10.71 -4.70 1.01
N VAL A 91 10.86 -4.06 -0.14
CA VAL A 91 10.76 -2.62 -0.25
C VAL A 91 9.51 -2.27 -1.05
N CYS A 92 8.70 -1.36 -0.52
CA CYS A 92 7.60 -0.76 -1.26
C CYS A 92 7.86 0.74 -1.42
N THR A 93 7.95 1.17 -2.68
CA THR A 93 8.23 2.56 -3.00
C THR A 93 6.95 3.38 -3.07
N GLN A 94 7.03 4.64 -2.67
CA GLN A 94 5.93 5.60 -2.67
C GLN A 94 6.39 6.91 -3.32
N VAL A 95 5.45 7.64 -3.92
CA VAL A 95 5.72 8.92 -4.60
C VAL A 95 5.89 10.06 -3.60
N LEU A 96 5.12 10.04 -2.51
CA LEU A 96 5.06 11.13 -1.52
C LEU A 96 5.52 10.67 -0.13
N ARG A 97 6.20 11.56 0.60
CA ARG A 97 6.70 11.29 1.96
C ARG A 97 5.55 10.95 2.91
N GLN A 98 4.48 11.73 2.90
CA GLN A 98 3.32 11.48 3.76
C GLN A 98 2.67 10.12 3.46
N ALA A 99 2.63 9.71 2.19
CA ALA A 99 2.10 8.41 1.80
C ALA A 99 2.95 7.26 2.35
N ALA A 100 4.29 7.35 2.25
CA ALA A 100 5.21 6.35 2.82
C ALA A 100 5.02 6.17 4.33
N VAL A 101 5.01 7.27 5.08
CA VAL A 101 4.85 7.24 6.55
C VAL A 101 3.46 6.72 6.94
N ALA A 102 2.41 7.26 6.33
CA ALA A 102 1.04 6.86 6.64
C ALA A 102 0.75 5.39 6.30
N LEU A 103 1.31 4.90 5.18
CA LEU A 103 1.18 3.52 4.78
C LEU A 103 1.95 2.59 5.72
N ALA A 104 3.15 2.96 6.15
CA ALA A 104 3.94 2.17 7.11
C ALA A 104 3.21 2.02 8.45
N LEU A 105 2.69 3.13 9.00
CA LEU A 105 1.89 3.11 10.23
C LEU A 105 0.67 2.20 10.10
N ARG A 106 -0.08 2.36 9.00
CA ARG A 106 -1.27 1.52 8.73
C ARG A 106 -0.91 0.05 8.59
N VAL A 107 0.18 -0.27 7.88
CA VAL A 107 0.59 -1.65 7.65
C VAL A 107 1.12 -2.29 8.93
N ALA A 108 1.87 -1.56 9.75
CA ALA A 108 2.31 -2.02 11.07
C ALA A 108 1.11 -2.38 11.96
N ASP A 109 0.10 -1.51 12.01
CA ASP A 109 -1.17 -1.78 12.71
C ASP A 109 -1.90 -3.01 12.14
N GLN A 110 -1.93 -3.18 10.81
CA GLN A 110 -2.60 -4.30 10.15
C GLN A 110 -1.88 -5.64 10.33
N MET A 111 -0.56 -5.61 10.47
CA MET A 111 0.29 -6.77 10.73
C MET A 111 0.46 -7.05 12.24
N ASP A 112 -0.09 -6.19 13.10
CA ASP A 112 0.01 -6.27 14.56
C ASP A 112 1.45 -6.31 15.07
N VAL A 113 2.31 -5.48 14.47
CA VAL A 113 3.74 -5.37 14.79
C VAL A 113 4.11 -3.94 15.15
N SER A 114 5.25 -3.78 15.82
CA SER A 114 5.76 -2.46 16.18
C SER A 114 6.43 -1.76 15.00
N LEU A 115 6.04 -0.52 14.72
CA LEU A 115 6.71 0.29 13.71
C LEU A 115 8.20 0.47 14.06
N GLY A 116 9.08 0.28 13.08
CA GLY A 116 10.53 0.35 13.22
C GLY A 116 11.21 -1.01 13.39
N HIS A 117 10.46 -2.03 13.83
CA HIS A 117 10.92 -3.41 13.89
C HIS A 117 10.62 -4.10 12.56
N GLU A 118 9.56 -4.88 12.45
CA GLU A 118 9.24 -5.71 11.27
C GLU A 118 8.75 -4.87 10.07
N VAL A 119 8.03 -3.78 10.35
CA VAL A 119 7.54 -2.80 9.37
C VAL A 119 8.14 -1.44 9.68
N GLY A 120 8.67 -0.75 8.68
CA GLY A 120 9.29 0.56 8.86
C GLY A 120 9.20 1.46 7.65
N TYR A 121 9.67 2.70 7.78
CA TYR A 121 9.79 3.61 6.65
C TYR A 121 11.14 4.32 6.58
N CYS A 122 11.54 4.70 5.37
CA CYS A 122 12.75 5.46 5.11
C CYS A 122 12.43 6.64 4.18
N VAL A 123 12.52 7.85 4.72
CA VAL A 123 12.27 9.10 3.99
C VAL A 123 13.44 10.07 4.25
N PRO A 124 13.62 11.12 3.43
CA PRO A 124 14.72 12.05 3.64
C PRO A 124 14.72 12.61 5.06
N LEU A 125 15.89 12.56 5.70
CA LEU A 125 16.16 13.04 7.07
C LEU A 125 15.49 12.25 8.20
N GLU A 126 14.72 11.20 7.89
CA GLU A 126 13.99 10.42 8.89
C GLU A 126 13.88 8.95 8.47
N SER A 127 14.48 8.06 9.25
CA SER A 127 14.40 6.62 9.04
C SER A 127 13.90 5.94 10.31
N CYS A 128 12.80 5.22 10.18
CA CYS A 128 12.24 4.35 11.21
C CYS A 128 12.33 2.91 10.72
N CYS A 129 13.57 2.43 10.55
CA CYS A 129 13.90 1.07 10.14
C CYS A 129 15.08 0.57 10.97
N THR A 130 15.09 -0.72 11.26
CA THR A 130 16.20 -1.46 11.85
C THR A 130 16.76 -2.47 10.83
N PRO A 131 17.93 -3.09 11.12
CA PRO A 131 18.42 -4.21 10.30
C PRO A 131 17.40 -5.34 10.17
N ASP A 132 16.56 -5.55 11.19
CA ASP A 132 15.53 -6.59 11.24
C ASP A 132 14.25 -6.23 10.48
N THR A 133 14.13 -5.00 9.95
CA THR A 133 12.94 -4.58 9.20
C THR A 133 12.77 -5.35 7.91
N ILE A 134 11.68 -6.12 7.88
CA ILE A 134 11.28 -7.00 6.78
C ILE A 134 10.57 -6.20 5.70
N LEU A 135 9.65 -5.28 6.06
CA LEU A 135 8.91 -4.47 5.10
C LEU A 135 9.22 -2.99 5.27
N ARG A 136 9.87 -2.40 4.24
CA ARG A 136 10.31 -1.00 4.24
C ARG A 136 9.51 -0.18 3.24
N LEU A 137 8.86 0.87 3.74
CA LEU A 137 8.15 1.86 2.94
C LEU A 137 9.08 3.04 2.67
N MET A 138 9.42 3.33 1.42
CA MET A 138 10.38 4.41 1.14
C MET A 138 10.03 5.23 -0.08
N LEU A 139 10.69 6.37 -0.25
CA LEU A 139 10.56 7.13 -1.48
C LEU A 139 11.31 6.45 -2.62
N GLN A 140 10.73 6.54 -3.83
CA GLN A 140 11.36 6.01 -5.05
C GLN A 140 12.81 6.49 -5.23
N ARG A 141 13.11 7.76 -4.92
CA ARG A 141 14.47 8.32 -5.06
C ARG A 141 15.49 7.68 -4.11
N GLU A 142 15.08 7.26 -2.92
CA GLU A 142 16.00 6.67 -1.93
C GLU A 142 16.54 5.33 -2.43
N MET A 143 15.72 4.55 -3.14
CA MET A 143 16.12 3.25 -3.68
C MET A 143 17.24 3.36 -4.74
N MET A 144 17.39 4.52 -5.39
CA MET A 144 18.45 4.77 -6.38
C MET A 144 19.85 4.81 -5.75
N SER A 145 19.96 4.98 -4.42
CA SER A 145 21.23 5.10 -3.70
C SER A 145 21.91 3.76 -3.40
N THR A 146 21.20 2.64 -3.53
CA THR A 146 21.69 1.30 -3.18
C THR A 146 21.89 0.43 -4.43
N PRO A 147 23.11 0.32 -4.97
CA PRO A 147 23.36 -0.52 -6.14
C PRO A 147 23.10 -1.99 -5.81
N LEU A 148 22.47 -2.71 -6.75
CA LEU A 148 22.13 -4.14 -6.72
C LEU A 148 21.05 -4.60 -5.73
N LEU A 149 20.63 -3.77 -4.76
CA LEU A 149 19.48 -4.03 -3.90
C LEU A 149 19.56 -5.37 -3.13
N ASN A 150 20.77 -5.82 -2.78
CA ASN A 150 21.07 -7.18 -2.28
C ASN A 150 20.29 -7.60 -1.02
N SER A 151 19.87 -6.64 -0.19
CA SER A 151 19.05 -6.91 0.99
C SER A 151 17.59 -7.27 0.67
N TYR A 152 17.14 -7.01 -0.56
CA TYR A 152 15.74 -7.16 -0.96
C TYR A 152 15.53 -8.44 -1.77
N GLY A 153 14.45 -9.16 -1.43
CA GLY A 153 13.93 -10.30 -2.18
C GLY A 153 12.75 -9.92 -3.08
N VAL A 154 11.97 -8.90 -2.68
CA VAL A 154 10.86 -8.37 -3.46
C VAL A 154 10.90 -6.84 -3.44
N ILE A 155 10.73 -6.24 -4.62
CA ILE A 155 10.57 -4.80 -4.80
C ILE A 155 9.15 -4.54 -5.27
N VAL A 156 8.44 -3.65 -4.59
CA VAL A 156 7.10 -3.19 -4.96
C VAL A 156 7.21 -1.74 -5.44
N LEU A 157 6.93 -1.52 -6.71
CA LEU A 157 6.77 -0.19 -7.27
C LEU A 157 5.30 0.21 -7.22
N ASP A 158 4.96 1.15 -6.34
CA ASP A 158 3.60 1.66 -6.22
C ASP A 158 3.35 2.90 -7.09
N ASP A 159 2.08 3.12 -7.40
CA ASP A 159 1.58 4.26 -8.17
C ASP A 159 2.34 4.53 -9.47
N VAL A 160 2.71 3.48 -10.20
CA VAL A 160 3.51 3.61 -11.45
C VAL A 160 2.79 4.40 -12.55
N HIS A 161 1.46 4.51 -12.45
CA HIS A 161 0.65 5.34 -13.32
C HIS A 161 0.90 6.85 -13.18
N GLU A 162 1.51 7.31 -12.08
CA GLU A 162 1.92 8.71 -11.88
C GLU A 162 3.10 9.12 -12.77
N ARG A 163 3.82 8.16 -13.37
CA ARG A 163 4.89 8.38 -14.38
C ARG A 163 5.91 9.45 -13.97
N THR A 164 6.33 9.41 -12.71
CA THR A 164 7.36 10.34 -12.24
C THR A 164 8.72 9.96 -12.84
N VAL A 165 9.62 10.94 -12.97
CA VAL A 165 10.99 10.71 -13.45
C VAL A 165 11.71 9.65 -12.62
N ALA A 166 11.47 9.62 -11.30
CA ALA A 166 12.07 8.63 -10.41
C ALA A 166 11.54 7.22 -10.69
N THR A 167 10.23 7.07 -10.92
CA THR A 167 9.61 5.79 -11.26
C THR A 167 10.13 5.25 -12.59
N ASP A 168 10.17 6.08 -13.63
CA ASP A 168 10.60 5.68 -14.97
C ASP A 168 12.11 5.32 -14.97
N ALA A 169 12.94 6.09 -14.25
CA ALA A 169 14.36 5.77 -14.08
C ALA A 169 14.57 4.46 -13.32
N LEU A 170 13.82 4.23 -12.23
CA LEU A 170 13.86 2.98 -11.48
C LEU A 170 13.46 1.78 -12.32
N LEU A 171 12.38 1.88 -13.10
CA LEU A 171 11.95 0.80 -14.00
C LEU A 171 13.02 0.45 -15.03
N GLY A 172 13.73 1.46 -15.56
CA GLY A 172 14.88 1.26 -16.44
C GLY A 172 16.01 0.49 -15.75
N LEU A 173 16.46 0.94 -14.59
CA LEU A 173 17.54 0.29 -13.84
C LEU A 173 17.17 -1.11 -13.35
N LEU A 174 15.93 -1.32 -12.94
CA LEU A 174 15.47 -2.60 -12.42
C LEU A 174 15.47 -3.70 -13.49
N LYS A 175 15.34 -3.36 -14.78
CA LYS A 175 15.52 -4.36 -15.84
C LYS A 175 16.92 -4.97 -15.82
N ASP A 176 17.94 -4.13 -15.68
CA ASP A 176 19.33 -4.59 -15.63
C ASP A 176 19.60 -5.39 -14.34
N VAL A 177 19.05 -4.93 -13.21
CA VAL A 177 19.18 -5.64 -11.92
C VAL A 177 18.47 -7.00 -11.95
N LEU A 178 17.27 -7.09 -12.52
CA LEU A 178 16.52 -8.35 -12.65
C LEU A 178 17.24 -9.35 -13.56
N ALA A 179 17.92 -8.88 -14.61
CA ALA A 179 18.77 -9.72 -15.45
C ALA A 179 19.99 -10.27 -14.68
N ALA A 180 20.55 -9.49 -13.75
CA ALA A 180 21.67 -9.91 -12.90
C ALA A 180 21.23 -10.77 -11.70
N ARG A 181 19.99 -10.63 -11.22
CA ARG A 181 19.46 -11.28 -10.00
C ARG A 181 18.15 -12.01 -10.30
N ALA A 182 18.27 -13.25 -10.77
CA ALA A 182 17.12 -14.09 -11.13
C ALA A 182 16.18 -14.40 -9.94
N GLU A 183 16.68 -14.33 -8.71
CA GLU A 183 15.91 -14.56 -7.48
C GLU A 183 15.08 -13.34 -7.03
N LEU A 184 15.47 -12.13 -7.48
CA LEU A 184 14.79 -10.88 -7.15
C LEU A 184 13.46 -10.80 -7.89
N ARG A 185 12.40 -10.46 -7.17
CA ARG A 185 11.05 -10.29 -7.73
C ARG A 185 10.66 -8.81 -7.77
N LEU A 186 9.95 -8.42 -8.83
CA LEU A 186 9.39 -7.09 -9.02
C LEU A 186 7.87 -7.16 -9.09
N VAL A 187 7.20 -6.43 -8.21
CA VAL A 187 5.75 -6.25 -8.23
C VAL A 187 5.44 -4.80 -8.60
N ILE A 188 4.62 -4.61 -9.63
CA ILE A 188 4.26 -3.28 -10.13
C ILE A 188 2.80 -3.04 -9.81
N LEU A 189 2.50 -2.08 -8.92
CA LEU A 189 1.16 -1.65 -8.61
C LEU A 189 0.80 -0.45 -9.47
N THR A 190 -0.33 -0.53 -10.15
CA THR A 190 -0.72 0.49 -11.13
C THR A 190 -2.23 0.60 -11.32
N ALA A 191 -2.64 1.64 -12.04
CA ALA A 191 -4.02 1.83 -12.46
C ALA A 191 -4.27 1.08 -13.79
N PRO A 192 -5.51 0.62 -14.07
CA PRO A 192 -5.80 -0.26 -15.22
C PRO A 192 -5.36 0.29 -16.58
N GLN A 193 -5.40 1.61 -16.77
CA GLN A 193 -5.01 2.26 -18.02
C GLN A 193 -3.52 2.13 -18.38
N MET A 194 -2.66 1.82 -17.40
CA MET A 194 -1.21 1.72 -17.60
C MET A 194 -0.74 0.29 -17.91
N CYS A 195 -1.62 -0.71 -17.77
CA CYS A 195 -1.27 -2.12 -17.91
C CYS A 195 -0.67 -2.45 -19.28
N SER A 196 -1.28 -1.97 -20.36
CA SER A 196 -0.82 -2.27 -21.72
C SER A 196 0.57 -1.72 -22.00
N THR A 197 0.87 -0.50 -21.53
CA THR A 197 2.19 0.11 -21.64
C THR A 197 3.24 -0.67 -20.85
N LEU A 198 2.91 -1.07 -19.62
CA LEU A 198 3.82 -1.84 -18.77
C LEU A 198 4.06 -3.26 -19.30
N GLN A 199 3.05 -3.92 -19.87
CA GLN A 199 3.25 -5.19 -20.58
C GLN A 199 4.13 -5.01 -21.82
N GLY A 200 3.96 -3.92 -22.58
CA GLY A 200 4.86 -3.59 -23.68
C GLY A 200 6.31 -3.37 -23.23
N PHE A 201 6.51 -2.80 -22.04
CA PHE A 201 7.84 -2.58 -21.46
C PHE A 201 8.44 -3.85 -20.85
N CYS A 202 7.72 -4.54 -19.97
CA CYS A 202 8.19 -5.71 -19.22
C CYS A 202 8.15 -7.02 -20.04
N GLY A 203 7.46 -7.03 -21.18
CA GLY A 203 7.19 -8.24 -21.96
C GLY A 203 5.96 -9.00 -21.47
N SER A 204 5.87 -10.28 -21.84
CA SER A 204 4.75 -11.15 -21.47
C SER A 204 4.81 -11.53 -19.99
N VAL A 205 4.27 -10.67 -19.13
CA VAL A 205 4.22 -10.84 -17.67
C VAL A 205 2.77 -10.96 -17.18
N PRO A 206 2.51 -11.71 -16.09
CA PRO A 206 1.17 -11.85 -15.54
C PRO A 206 0.62 -10.50 -15.04
N VAL A 207 -0.66 -10.26 -15.35
CA VAL A 207 -1.42 -9.10 -14.89
C VAL A 207 -2.59 -9.58 -14.05
N ILE A 208 -2.64 -9.12 -12.80
CA ILE A 208 -3.73 -9.39 -11.86
C ILE A 208 -4.57 -8.12 -11.78
N GLN A 209 -5.89 -8.24 -11.87
CA GLN A 209 -6.79 -7.09 -11.91
C GLN A 209 -7.79 -7.13 -10.75
N ALA A 210 -7.59 -6.27 -9.76
CA ALA A 210 -8.58 -6.01 -8.72
C ALA A 210 -9.62 -5.01 -9.23
N ARG A 211 -10.85 -5.49 -9.42
CA ARG A 211 -11.98 -4.65 -9.84
C ARG A 211 -12.64 -4.01 -8.62
N GLY A 212 -12.64 -2.68 -8.56
CA GLY A 212 -13.31 -1.91 -7.51
C GLY A 212 -14.82 -2.10 -7.52
N ARG A 213 -15.47 -1.85 -6.38
CA ARG A 213 -16.93 -1.88 -6.23
C ARG A 213 -17.61 -0.52 -6.41
N HIS A 214 -16.84 0.57 -6.36
CA HIS A 214 -17.38 1.92 -6.31
C HIS A 214 -17.33 2.60 -7.68
N ARG A 215 -18.51 2.93 -8.21
CA ARG A 215 -18.65 3.89 -9.30
C ARG A 215 -18.99 5.24 -8.68
N ALA A 216 -18.09 6.21 -8.83
CA ALA A 216 -18.42 7.59 -8.51
C ALA A 216 -19.32 8.15 -9.63
N GLU A 217 -20.34 8.92 -9.26
CA GLU A 217 -21.08 9.73 -10.21
C GLU A 217 -20.26 10.97 -10.55
N ALA A 218 -20.00 11.19 -11.84
CA ALA A 218 -19.29 12.38 -12.30
C ALA A 218 -20.31 13.43 -12.74
N VAL A 219 -20.31 14.57 -12.05
CA VAL A 219 -21.14 15.73 -12.40
C VAL A 219 -20.24 16.85 -12.90
N PHE A 220 -20.60 17.46 -14.02
CA PHE A 220 -19.83 18.51 -14.67
C PHE A 220 -20.61 19.84 -14.64
N SER A 221 -19.90 20.95 -14.45
CA SER A 221 -20.51 22.28 -14.61
C SER A 221 -20.78 22.55 -16.09
N CYS A 222 -21.97 23.10 -16.38
CA CYS A 222 -22.37 23.51 -17.73
C CYS A 222 -21.69 24.82 -18.19
N SER A 223 -20.90 25.49 -17.32
CA SER A 223 -20.29 26.79 -17.63
C SER A 223 -18.82 26.85 -17.25
N THR A 224 -18.03 27.56 -18.05
CA THR A 224 -16.62 27.85 -17.74
C THR A 224 -16.53 29.05 -16.80
N HIS A 225 -15.88 28.84 -15.66
CA HIS A 225 -15.64 29.91 -14.69
C HIS A 225 -14.24 30.49 -14.88
N ARG A 226 -14.11 31.82 -14.92
CA ARG A 226 -12.80 32.50 -15.02
C ARG A 226 -11.94 32.33 -13.77
N ASP A 227 -12.58 32.15 -12.61
CA ASP A 227 -11.94 31.96 -11.32
C ASP A 227 -12.33 30.57 -10.76
N SER A 228 -11.41 29.62 -10.85
CA SER A 228 -11.61 28.25 -10.39
C SER A 228 -11.72 28.16 -8.86
N PHE A 229 -11.05 29.05 -8.13
CA PHE A 229 -11.10 29.08 -6.67
C PHE A 229 -12.47 29.52 -6.17
N LEU A 230 -13.01 30.62 -6.70
CA LEU A 230 -14.36 31.08 -6.34
C LEU A 230 -15.44 30.07 -6.76
N ALA A 231 -15.27 29.39 -7.89
CA ALA A 231 -16.19 28.33 -8.32
C ALA A 231 -16.17 27.14 -7.35
N ALA A 232 -14.99 26.68 -6.94
CA ALA A 232 -14.83 25.60 -5.96
C ALA A 232 -15.44 25.98 -4.60
N LEU A 233 -15.24 27.21 -4.13
CA LEU A 233 -15.80 27.69 -2.87
C LEU A 233 -17.34 27.76 -2.90
N ARG A 234 -17.93 28.17 -4.03
CA ARG A 234 -19.39 28.16 -4.20
C ARG A 234 -19.95 26.75 -4.13
N LEU A 235 -19.32 25.81 -4.85
CA LEU A 235 -19.72 24.41 -4.85
C LEU A 235 -19.60 23.78 -3.45
N LEU A 236 -18.52 24.09 -2.71
CA LEU A 236 -18.35 23.69 -1.32
C LEU A 236 -19.55 24.11 -0.47
N LEU A 237 -19.90 25.41 -0.52
CA LEU A 237 -21.00 25.96 0.28
C LEU A 237 -22.35 25.38 -0.12
N GLU A 238 -22.56 25.11 -1.42
CA GLU A 238 -23.77 24.49 -1.94
C GLU A 238 -23.91 23.04 -1.43
N ILE A 239 -22.86 22.23 -1.55
CA ILE A 239 -22.83 20.85 -1.01
C ILE A 239 -22.99 20.87 0.51
N HIS A 240 -22.29 21.76 1.22
CA HIS A 240 -22.42 21.87 2.67
C HIS A 240 -23.85 22.23 3.11
N HIS A 241 -24.56 23.05 2.32
CA HIS A 241 -25.93 23.44 2.61
C HIS A 241 -26.95 22.29 2.47
N THR A 242 -26.64 21.23 1.71
CA THR A 242 -27.52 20.04 1.61
C THR A 242 -27.58 19.25 2.91
N LYS A 243 -26.61 19.46 3.83
CA LYS A 243 -26.47 18.75 5.11
C LYS A 243 -26.37 17.22 4.95
N GLU A 244 -25.98 16.75 3.78
CA GLU A 244 -25.64 15.35 3.58
C GLU A 244 -24.40 14.99 4.40
N ARG A 245 -24.35 13.75 4.88
CA ARG A 245 -23.20 13.27 5.66
C ARG A 245 -22.08 12.86 4.72
N GLY A 246 -20.88 13.39 4.97
CA GLY A 246 -19.66 13.00 4.26
C GLY A 246 -18.63 14.11 4.33
N ASP A 247 -17.36 13.74 4.23
CA ASP A 247 -16.26 14.70 4.16
C ASP A 247 -16.14 15.24 2.73
N ILE A 248 -15.84 16.54 2.59
CA ILE A 248 -15.61 17.15 1.28
C ILE A 248 -14.10 17.29 1.04
N VAL A 249 -13.64 16.86 -0.14
CA VAL A 249 -12.25 17.02 -0.58
C VAL A 249 -12.21 17.89 -1.83
N ILE A 250 -11.48 19.01 -1.76
CA ILE A 250 -11.29 19.94 -2.88
C ILE A 250 -9.83 19.91 -3.32
N PHE A 251 -9.62 19.72 -4.63
CA PHE A 251 -8.30 19.79 -5.24
C PHE A 251 -8.09 21.19 -5.83
N LEU A 252 -7.12 21.92 -5.27
CA LEU A 252 -6.73 23.25 -5.75
C LEU A 252 -5.29 23.19 -6.30
N ALA A 253 -5.05 23.88 -7.42
CA ALA A 253 -3.71 24.11 -7.91
C ALA A 253 -3.11 25.33 -7.17
N CYS A 254 -1.96 25.17 -6.51
CA CYS A 254 -1.24 26.23 -5.81
C CYS A 254 0.24 26.20 -6.18
N GLU A 255 0.84 27.35 -6.48
CA GLU A 255 2.28 27.46 -6.81
C GLU A 255 3.19 27.36 -5.58
N GLN A 256 2.69 27.57 -4.36
CA GLN A 256 3.54 27.68 -3.16
C GLN A 256 3.35 26.59 -2.10
N VAL A 257 2.34 25.73 -2.23
CA VAL A 257 2.10 24.63 -1.28
C VAL A 257 1.50 23.47 -2.06
N SER A 258 1.92 22.25 -1.75
CA SER A 258 1.23 21.00 -2.13
C SER A 258 -0.30 21.18 -2.07
N PRO A 259 -1.09 20.54 -2.95
CA PRO A 259 -2.54 20.79 -3.06
C PRO A 259 -3.18 20.92 -1.67
N ALA A 260 -3.63 22.13 -1.36
CA ALA A 260 -4.19 22.46 -0.06
C ALA A 260 -5.51 21.71 0.07
N LEU A 261 -5.51 20.66 0.89
CA LEU A 261 -6.68 19.86 1.17
C LEU A 261 -7.48 20.58 2.26
N ILE A 262 -8.55 21.29 1.87
CA ILE A 262 -9.53 21.79 2.83
C ILE A 262 -10.49 20.63 3.09
N LEU A 263 -10.33 19.95 4.22
CA LEU A 263 -11.34 19.08 4.81
C LEU A 263 -12.34 19.98 5.55
N VAL A 264 -13.59 20.01 5.10
CA VAL A 264 -14.75 20.56 5.83
C VAL A 264 -15.69 19.43 6.18
#